data_AF-A0A0Q7Q1M5-F1
#
_entry.id   AF-A0A0Q7Q1M5-F1
#
_cell.length_a   1.000
_cell.length_b   1.000
_cell.length_c   1.000
_cell.angle_alpha   90.00
_cell.angle_beta   90.00
_cell.angle_gamma   90.00
#
_symmetry.space_group_name_H-M   'P 1'
#
loop_
_entity.id
_entity.type
_entity.pdbx_description
1 polymer ?
#
loop_
_entity_poly.entity_id
_entity_poly.type
_entity_poly.pdbx_seq_one_letter_code
_entity_poly.pdbx_strand_id
1 'polypeptide(L)'
;MSPILKNAGALALLWLAAFNANAQVQSAAVEAAPAQAAQTEAVVADPAVWGPYAKLVGKTFAGEDLAGWPGYASKTRSIQWEVPGKVMLETGVQANGTELSKMRISPGKRPGELYFDVEKSPNATARIVDADTLEFDAMLGYRSIVQVTGPDGYEMRVEKGGEVKGSARYLDMQTAAYSAHTVELAEKAVADKHAAMLALRAAGVPDEPVTELPADRVLAYQEPVRGPWGTLRITRGKAWEASACFAAVYINGRWAGRFEDAETATFKVPAGKVQVGVGSDPKGRGTCRVGGDAQTMHDTVLAKGESLHVYFAYNSGAKFKEALLAPAATQAGAP
;
A
#
# COMPACT_ATOMS: atom_id res chain seq x y z
N MET A 1 -38.95 -46.45 -39.65
CA MET A 1 -40.15 -45.79 -40.19
C MET A 1 -40.46 -44.59 -39.31
N SER A 2 -40.18 -43.37 -39.80
CA SER A 2 -40.76 -42.11 -39.28
C SER A 2 -42.17 -41.91 -39.90
N PRO A 3 -42.91 -40.78 -39.70
CA PRO A 3 -42.78 -39.61 -38.80
C PRO A 3 -44.13 -39.08 -38.19
N ILE A 4 -44.09 -37.81 -37.71
CA ILE A 4 -45.13 -36.75 -37.49
C ILE A 4 -45.83 -36.76 -36.09
N LEU A 5 -45.96 -35.71 -35.25
CA LEU A 5 -46.12 -34.23 -35.29
C LEU A 5 -45.49 -33.57 -34.02
N LYS A 6 -44.71 -32.47 -34.10
CA LYS A 6 -45.02 -31.01 -34.00
C LYS A 6 -45.13 -30.36 -32.58
N ASN A 7 -44.22 -29.40 -32.37
CA ASN A 7 -44.30 -28.06 -31.74
C ASN A 7 -44.88 -27.83 -30.32
N ALA A 8 -43.99 -27.43 -29.41
CA ALA A 8 -44.06 -26.21 -28.56
C ALA A 8 -42.68 -26.09 -27.87
N GLY A 9 -41.83 -25.12 -28.21
CA GLY A 9 -41.86 -23.78 -27.63
C GLY A 9 -40.47 -23.43 -27.10
N ALA A 10 -39.55 -23.08 -28.00
CA ALA A 10 -38.27 -22.47 -27.67
C ALA A 10 -38.45 -20.95 -27.63
N LEU A 11 -38.28 -20.34 -26.45
CA LEU A 11 -38.27 -18.90 -26.26
C LEU A 11 -37.39 -18.57 -25.03
N ALA A 12 -36.58 -17.52 -25.19
CA ALA A 12 -35.73 -16.87 -24.19
C ALA A 12 -34.24 -17.29 -24.13
N LEU A 13 -33.54 -17.13 -25.26
CA LEU A 13 -32.13 -16.70 -25.32
C LEU A 13 -32.08 -15.57 -26.35
N LEU A 14 -31.73 -14.34 -25.92
CA LEU A 14 -31.37 -13.11 -26.69
C LEU A 14 -32.10 -11.85 -26.19
N TRP A 15 -31.53 -11.19 -25.17
CA TRP A 15 -31.65 -9.76 -24.84
C TRP A 15 -30.31 -9.38 -24.17
N LEU A 16 -29.52 -8.36 -24.53
CA LEU A 16 -29.66 -7.31 -25.53
C LEU A 16 -28.26 -6.72 -25.80
N ALA A 17 -27.78 -6.84 -27.04
CA ALA A 17 -26.67 -6.06 -27.58
C ALA A 17 -27.23 -5.30 -28.80
N ALA A 18 -27.64 -4.05 -28.60
CA ALA A 18 -27.88 -3.06 -29.65
C ALA A 18 -28.40 -1.75 -29.01
N PHE A 19 -27.49 -0.81 -28.75
CA PHE A 19 -27.84 0.61 -28.79
C PHE A 19 -26.72 1.31 -29.54
N ASN A 20 -26.98 1.61 -30.79
CA ASN A 20 -26.15 2.46 -31.62
C ASN A 20 -27.05 3.37 -32.46
N ALA A 21 -26.60 4.61 -32.63
CA ALA A 21 -27.13 5.69 -33.45
C ALA A 21 -28.43 6.37 -32.97
N ASN A 22 -28.33 7.62 -32.49
CA ASN A 22 -28.51 8.81 -33.34
C ASN A 22 -28.50 10.10 -32.49
N ALA A 23 -27.41 10.86 -32.51
CA ALA A 23 -27.40 12.28 -32.15
C ALA A 23 -26.10 12.93 -32.67
N GLN A 24 -26.08 13.24 -33.96
CA GLN A 24 -25.14 14.23 -34.50
C GLN A 24 -25.68 15.62 -34.15
N VAL A 25 -24.95 16.35 -33.31
CA VAL A 25 -25.00 17.81 -33.27
C VAL A 25 -23.60 18.28 -33.67
N GLN A 26 -23.56 18.99 -34.80
CA GLN A 26 -22.40 19.68 -35.33
C GLN A 26 -21.94 20.75 -34.32
N SER A 27 -20.70 20.65 -33.85
CA SER A 27 -19.94 21.81 -33.37
C SER A 27 -18.76 22.00 -34.31
N ALA A 28 -18.69 23.20 -34.90
CA ALA A 28 -17.71 23.62 -35.88
C ALA A 28 -16.27 23.25 -35.48
N ALA A 29 -15.53 22.74 -36.46
CA ALA A 29 -14.09 22.59 -36.38
C ALA A 29 -13.45 23.97 -36.23
N VAL A 30 -12.80 24.20 -35.09
CA VAL A 30 -11.63 25.08 -35.04
C VAL A 30 -10.47 24.21 -35.48
N GLU A 31 -9.95 24.50 -36.65
CA GLU A 31 -8.75 23.91 -37.23
C GLU A 31 -7.55 24.19 -36.29
N ALA A 32 -7.35 23.30 -35.33
CA ALA A 32 -6.12 23.26 -34.55
C ALA A 32 -5.05 22.67 -35.46
N ALA A 33 -4.09 23.52 -35.85
CA ALA A 33 -2.86 23.11 -36.51
C ALA A 33 -2.27 21.88 -35.81
N PRO A 34 -1.72 20.90 -36.56
CA PRO A 34 -1.10 19.74 -35.92
C PRO A 34 0.10 20.23 -35.11
N ALA A 35 -0.03 20.16 -33.79
CA ALA A 35 1.13 20.14 -32.92
C ALA A 35 1.91 18.87 -33.27
N GLN A 36 2.89 19.04 -34.16
CA GLN A 36 3.93 18.07 -34.42
C GLN A 36 4.61 17.78 -33.09
N ALA A 37 4.20 16.71 -32.43
CA ALA A 37 5.02 16.05 -31.43
C ALA A 37 6.27 15.56 -32.19
N ALA A 38 7.29 16.40 -32.21
CA ALA A 38 8.62 16.01 -32.63
C ALA A 38 9.00 14.83 -31.74
N GLN A 39 9.04 13.64 -32.33
CA GLN A 39 9.79 12.54 -31.76
C GLN A 39 11.25 12.96 -31.83
N THR A 40 11.74 13.60 -30.75
CA THR A 40 13.14 13.93 -30.60
C THR A 40 13.91 12.62 -30.72
N GLU A 41 14.71 12.50 -31.77
CA GLU A 41 15.62 11.37 -31.97
C GLU A 41 16.44 11.21 -30.69
N ALA A 42 16.28 10.06 -30.02
CA ALA A 42 16.87 9.84 -28.71
C ALA A 42 18.40 9.88 -28.84
N VAL A 43 19.03 10.91 -28.28
CA VAL A 43 20.49 10.98 -28.24
C VAL A 43 21.00 9.80 -27.41
N VAL A 44 21.66 8.88 -28.10
CA VAL A 44 22.30 7.71 -27.49
C VAL A 44 23.51 8.21 -26.68
N ALA A 45 23.51 7.92 -25.38
CA ALA A 45 24.64 8.23 -24.51
C ALA A 45 25.81 7.29 -24.80
N ASP A 46 26.98 7.83 -25.11
CA ASP A 46 28.21 7.04 -25.27
C ASP A 46 28.64 6.44 -23.91
N PRO A 47 28.68 5.10 -23.75
CA PRO A 47 29.15 4.46 -22.51
C PRO A 47 30.58 4.82 -22.12
N ALA A 48 31.45 5.19 -23.06
CA ALA A 48 32.81 5.61 -22.75
C ALA A 48 32.85 6.97 -22.03
N VAL A 49 31.82 7.81 -22.23
CA VAL A 49 31.68 9.13 -21.60
C VAL A 49 30.81 9.06 -20.35
N TRP A 50 29.69 8.32 -20.44
CA TRP A 50 28.64 8.32 -19.41
C TRP A 50 28.65 7.09 -18.52
N GLY A 51 29.46 6.08 -18.84
CA GLY A 51 29.57 4.85 -18.05
C GLY A 51 28.18 4.23 -17.81
N PRO A 52 27.85 3.89 -16.55
CA PRO A 52 26.55 3.30 -16.22
C PRO A 52 25.36 4.19 -16.58
N TYR A 53 25.51 5.52 -16.53
CA TYR A 53 24.43 6.46 -16.83
C TYR A 53 23.96 6.37 -18.29
N ALA A 54 24.77 5.83 -19.19
CA ALA A 54 24.34 5.55 -20.55
C ALA A 54 23.17 4.55 -20.61
N LYS A 55 23.07 3.64 -19.64
CA LYS A 55 22.00 2.63 -19.53
C LYS A 55 20.80 3.11 -18.69
N LEU A 56 20.99 4.19 -17.93
CA LEU A 56 20.02 4.72 -16.97
C LEU A 56 19.25 5.92 -17.49
N VAL A 57 19.83 6.71 -18.40
CA VAL A 57 19.17 7.90 -18.96
C VAL A 57 17.89 7.55 -19.70
N GLY A 58 16.86 8.38 -19.52
CA GLY A 58 15.51 8.19 -20.07
C GLY A 58 14.59 7.41 -19.15
N LYS A 59 15.09 6.82 -18.05
CA LYS A 59 14.31 5.93 -17.18
C LYS A 59 13.92 6.59 -15.86
N THR A 60 12.89 6.02 -15.23
CA THR A 60 12.49 6.34 -13.86
C THR A 60 12.45 5.05 -13.05
N PHE A 61 13.12 5.06 -11.91
CA PHE A 61 13.33 3.91 -11.06
C PHE A 61 12.62 4.07 -9.72
N ALA A 62 12.10 2.97 -9.19
CA ALA A 62 11.63 2.86 -7.82
C ALA A 62 12.73 2.25 -6.95
N GLY A 63 13.00 2.87 -5.80
CA GLY A 63 14.04 2.43 -4.87
C GLY A 63 13.52 1.60 -3.70
N GLU A 64 14.30 0.63 -3.28
CA GLU A 64 14.05 -0.23 -2.10
C GLU A 64 15.34 -0.36 -1.27
N ASP A 65 15.23 -0.23 0.05
CA ASP A 65 16.35 -0.49 0.98
C ASP A 65 16.66 -1.98 1.03
N LEU A 66 17.93 -2.35 0.89
CA LEU A 66 18.39 -3.73 1.06
C LEU A 66 19.04 -3.97 2.44
N ALA A 67 19.87 -3.02 2.90
CA ALA A 67 20.53 -3.12 4.20
C ALA A 67 21.03 -1.75 4.70
N GLY A 68 21.31 -1.68 6.00
CA GLY A 68 21.95 -0.51 6.62
C GLY A 68 20.96 0.56 7.05
N TRP A 69 21.17 1.79 6.60
CA TRP A 69 20.37 2.95 7.02
C TRP A 69 18.91 2.89 6.51
N PRO A 70 17.90 2.99 7.39
CA PRO A 70 16.51 3.09 6.97
C PRO A 70 16.25 4.36 6.17
N GLY A 71 15.51 4.24 5.07
CA GLY A 71 15.19 5.35 4.18
C GLY A 71 16.39 5.82 3.35
N TYR A 72 17.39 4.96 3.14
CA TYR A 72 18.54 5.26 2.29
C TYR A 72 18.12 5.34 0.81
N ALA A 73 17.27 4.43 0.37
CA ALA A 73 16.65 4.43 -0.94
C ALA A 73 15.67 5.60 -1.03
N SER A 74 15.84 6.42 -2.08
CA SER A 74 14.78 7.33 -2.48
C SER A 74 13.63 6.53 -3.09
N LYS A 75 12.39 6.94 -2.81
CA LYS A 75 11.18 6.33 -3.37
C LYS A 75 11.23 6.28 -4.90
N THR A 76 11.66 7.36 -5.53
CA THR A 76 11.86 7.41 -6.99
C THR A 76 13.13 8.16 -7.37
N ARG A 77 13.73 7.78 -8.51
CA ARG A 77 14.80 8.52 -9.21
C ARG A 77 14.53 8.53 -10.70
N SER A 78 14.60 9.68 -11.34
CA SER A 78 14.48 9.83 -12.79
C SER A 78 15.73 10.50 -13.32
N ILE A 79 16.31 9.92 -14.36
CA ILE A 79 17.53 10.41 -15.00
C ILE A 79 17.15 10.79 -16.42
N GLN A 80 17.21 12.07 -16.76
CA GLN A 80 16.78 12.58 -18.05
C GLN A 80 17.86 13.46 -18.67
N TRP A 81 17.85 13.61 -19.98
CA TRP A 81 18.65 14.66 -20.62
C TRP A 81 18.07 16.03 -20.26
N GLU A 82 18.90 16.90 -19.69
CA GLU A 82 18.61 18.34 -19.62
C GLU A 82 19.11 19.02 -20.90
N VAL A 83 20.34 18.69 -21.28
CA VAL A 83 20.94 19.07 -22.56
C VAL A 83 21.43 17.78 -23.23
N PRO A 84 20.79 17.31 -24.30
CA PRO A 84 21.11 16.03 -24.93
C PRO A 84 22.60 15.90 -25.26
N GLY A 85 23.22 14.80 -24.81
CA GLY A 85 24.64 14.51 -25.01
C GLY A 85 25.61 15.31 -24.14
N LYS A 86 25.13 16.26 -23.33
CA LYS A 86 26.00 17.18 -22.54
C LYS A 86 25.72 17.18 -21.05
N VAL A 87 24.45 17.21 -20.65
CA VAL A 87 24.04 17.30 -19.25
C VAL A 87 22.81 16.43 -19.01
N MET A 88 22.91 15.51 -18.07
CA MET A 88 21.76 14.80 -17.52
C MET A 88 21.29 15.48 -16.24
N LEU A 89 20.00 15.41 -15.97
CA LEU A 89 19.39 15.86 -14.73
C LEU A 89 18.78 14.64 -14.03
N GLU A 90 19.23 14.43 -12.81
CA GLU A 90 18.63 13.49 -11.89
C GLU A 90 17.69 14.21 -10.92
N THR A 91 16.47 13.69 -10.82
CA THR A 91 15.40 14.16 -9.93
C THR A 91 14.74 12.98 -9.25
N GLY A 92 13.92 13.22 -8.23
CA GLY A 92 13.24 12.12 -7.56
C GLY A 92 12.48 12.55 -6.32
N VAL A 93 12.00 11.56 -5.59
CA VAL A 93 11.28 11.72 -4.33
C VAL A 93 11.92 10.81 -3.29
N GLN A 94 12.24 11.36 -2.13
CA GLN A 94 12.77 10.61 -0.99
C GLN A 94 11.71 9.68 -0.38
N ALA A 95 12.13 8.74 0.47
CA ALA A 95 11.22 7.81 1.15
C ALA A 95 10.13 8.53 1.97
N ASN A 96 10.45 9.69 2.55
CA ASN A 96 9.54 10.52 3.33
C ASN A 96 8.60 11.41 2.48
N GLY A 97 8.69 11.36 1.15
CA GLY A 97 7.87 12.14 0.22
C GLY A 97 8.41 13.52 -0.15
N THR A 98 9.53 13.98 0.44
CA THR A 98 10.16 15.24 0.01
C THR A 98 10.89 15.07 -1.31
N GLU A 99 10.99 16.13 -2.11
CA GLU A 99 11.79 16.09 -3.34
C GLU A 99 13.26 15.75 -3.03
N LEU A 100 13.86 14.95 -3.89
CA LEU A 100 15.30 14.72 -3.90
C LEU A 100 16.00 16.00 -4.41
N SER A 101 17.14 16.35 -3.83
CA SER A 101 17.98 17.44 -4.38
C SER A 101 18.28 17.15 -5.84
N LYS A 102 18.01 18.13 -6.70
CA LYS A 102 18.30 18.04 -8.12
C LYS A 102 19.80 17.91 -8.32
N MET A 103 20.19 17.04 -9.23
CA MET A 103 21.58 16.74 -9.49
C MET A 103 21.84 16.81 -10.98
N ARG A 104 22.68 17.76 -11.41
CA ARG A 104 23.09 17.88 -12.82
C ARG A 104 24.39 17.10 -13.00
N ILE A 105 24.42 16.28 -14.02
CA ILE A 105 25.49 15.33 -14.28
C ILE A 105 26.10 15.67 -15.63
N SER A 106 27.41 15.90 -15.65
CA SER A 106 28.16 16.23 -16.85
C SER A 106 29.48 15.46 -16.89
N PRO A 107 30.12 15.29 -18.06
CA PRO A 107 31.46 14.74 -18.12
C PRO A 107 32.43 15.56 -17.24
N GLY A 108 33.31 14.86 -16.54
CA GLY A 108 34.31 15.45 -15.67
C GLY A 108 35.49 16.05 -16.44
N LYS A 109 36.48 16.55 -15.71
CA LYS A 109 37.69 17.17 -16.32
C LYS A 109 38.63 16.12 -16.91
N ARG A 110 38.64 14.91 -16.36
CA ARG A 110 39.46 13.80 -16.84
C ARG A 110 38.58 12.76 -17.57
N PRO A 111 39.12 12.06 -18.58
CA PRO A 111 38.43 10.92 -19.19
C PRO A 111 38.02 9.90 -18.14
N GLY A 112 36.79 9.38 -18.24
CA GLY A 112 36.25 8.41 -17.28
C GLY A 112 35.73 9.03 -15.97
N GLU A 113 35.60 10.36 -15.88
CA GLU A 113 34.96 11.03 -14.76
C GLU A 113 33.59 11.59 -15.11
N LEU A 114 32.71 11.61 -14.11
CA LEU A 114 31.45 12.36 -14.13
C LEU A 114 31.47 13.37 -12.98
N TYR A 115 31.00 14.58 -13.27
CA TYR A 115 30.83 15.65 -12.32
C TYR A 115 29.33 15.81 -11.97
N PHE A 116 29.05 15.91 -10.68
CA PHE A 116 27.71 15.99 -10.12
C PHE A 116 27.55 17.33 -9.39
N ASP A 117 26.77 18.22 -9.98
CA ASP A 117 26.37 19.51 -9.40
C ASP A 117 25.06 19.31 -8.64
N VAL A 118 25.14 19.33 -7.31
CA VAL A 118 24.02 18.98 -6.42
C VAL A 118 23.43 20.24 -5.82
N GLU A 119 22.14 20.47 -6.05
CA GLU A 119 21.46 21.62 -5.46
C GLU A 119 21.54 21.56 -3.93
N LYS A 120 22.11 22.61 -3.32
CA LYS A 120 22.25 22.76 -1.85
C LYS A 120 23.14 21.71 -1.18
N SER A 121 24.09 21.12 -1.89
CA SER A 121 25.07 20.20 -1.31
C SER A 121 26.45 20.36 -1.95
N PRO A 122 27.52 19.88 -1.31
CA PRO A 122 28.83 19.84 -1.95
C PRO A 122 28.76 18.99 -3.23
N ASN A 123 29.39 19.51 -4.27
CA ASN A 123 29.48 18.80 -5.54
C ASN A 123 30.35 17.55 -5.39
N ALA A 124 30.02 16.54 -6.18
CA ALA A 124 30.72 15.25 -6.16
C ALA A 124 31.36 14.98 -7.52
N THR A 125 32.44 14.22 -7.49
CA THR A 125 33.02 13.62 -8.70
C THR A 125 32.96 12.11 -8.53
N ALA A 126 32.59 11.42 -9.59
CA ALA A 126 32.62 9.98 -9.63
C ALA A 126 33.49 9.49 -10.79
N ARG A 127 34.11 8.34 -10.58
CA ARG A 127 34.95 7.67 -11.55
C ARG A 127 34.22 6.47 -12.11
N ILE A 128 34.19 6.37 -13.44
CA ILE A 128 33.72 5.21 -14.18
C ILE A 128 34.78 4.12 -13.98
N VAL A 129 34.40 3.05 -13.27
CA VAL A 129 35.26 1.88 -13.04
C VAL A 129 35.18 0.97 -14.26
N ASP A 130 33.97 0.75 -14.76
CA ASP A 130 33.66 0.00 -15.98
C ASP A 130 32.29 0.44 -16.53
N ALA A 131 31.78 -0.25 -17.56
CA ALA A 131 30.53 0.10 -18.22
C ALA A 131 29.27 0.00 -17.32
N ASP A 132 29.38 -0.70 -16.19
CA ASP A 132 28.28 -0.97 -15.25
C ASP A 132 28.54 -0.39 -13.87
N THR A 133 29.77 0.04 -13.56
CA THR A 133 30.17 0.47 -12.22
C THR A 133 30.69 1.90 -12.19
N LEU A 134 30.12 2.71 -11.29
CA LEU A 134 30.55 4.07 -10.98
C LEU A 134 30.89 4.17 -9.49
N GLU A 135 32.03 4.77 -9.18
CA GLU A 135 32.52 4.95 -7.81
C GLU A 135 32.64 6.44 -7.48
N PHE A 136 32.01 6.86 -6.38
CA PHE A 136 32.10 8.21 -5.87
C PHE A 136 33.13 8.27 -4.75
N ASP A 137 34.05 9.23 -4.88
CA ASP A 137 34.94 9.58 -3.79
C ASP A 137 34.13 10.36 -2.74
N ALA A 138 33.76 9.69 -1.65
CA ALA A 138 33.08 10.34 -0.53
C ALA A 138 34.09 10.76 0.56
N MET A 139 33.80 11.88 1.23
CA MET A 139 34.62 12.35 2.33
C MET A 139 34.61 11.37 3.51
N LEU A 140 35.68 11.38 4.32
CA LEU A 140 35.77 10.65 5.60
C LEU A 140 35.80 9.11 5.48
N GLY A 141 36.38 8.59 4.39
CA GLY A 141 36.61 7.15 4.20
C GLY A 141 35.36 6.36 3.82
N TYR A 142 34.29 7.05 3.43
CA TYR A 142 33.15 6.44 2.78
C TYR A 142 33.45 6.24 1.30
N ARG A 143 32.86 5.20 0.73
CA ARG A 143 32.87 4.90 -0.71
C ARG A 143 31.45 4.62 -1.14
N SER A 144 30.93 5.38 -2.10
CA SER A 144 29.62 5.11 -2.68
C SER A 144 29.79 4.49 -4.07
N ILE A 145 29.07 3.42 -4.33
CA ILE A 145 29.15 2.65 -5.58
C ILE A 145 27.76 2.61 -6.18
N VAL A 146 27.67 2.90 -7.48
CA VAL A 146 26.49 2.66 -8.30
C VAL A 146 26.84 1.55 -9.27
N GLN A 147 26.07 0.46 -9.27
CA GLN A 147 26.30 -0.70 -10.12
C GLN A 147 25.03 -1.07 -10.88
N VAL A 148 25.05 -1.03 -12.20
CA VAL A 148 23.97 -1.55 -13.04
C VAL A 148 23.96 -3.07 -12.92
N THR A 149 22.83 -3.62 -12.48
CA THR A 149 22.68 -5.06 -12.20
C THR A 149 21.97 -5.80 -13.33
N GLY A 150 21.47 -5.07 -14.33
CA GLY A 150 20.81 -5.61 -15.50
C GLY A 150 20.16 -4.51 -16.35
N PRO A 151 19.40 -4.87 -17.40
CA PRO A 151 18.69 -3.88 -18.21
C PRO A 151 17.62 -3.09 -17.43
N ASP A 152 17.10 -3.71 -16.35
CA ASP A 152 15.92 -3.26 -15.62
C ASP A 152 16.25 -2.53 -14.32
N GLY A 153 17.52 -2.34 -13.97
CA GLY A 153 17.85 -1.76 -12.68
C GLY A 153 19.33 -1.62 -12.34
N TYR A 154 19.57 -1.02 -11.19
CA TYR A 154 20.89 -0.81 -10.62
C TYR A 154 20.83 -0.85 -9.09
N GLU A 155 21.98 -0.98 -8.46
CA GLU A 155 22.14 -0.90 -7.02
C GLU A 155 23.01 0.30 -6.64
N MET A 156 22.72 0.85 -5.47
CA MET A 156 23.58 1.82 -4.80
C MET A 156 24.06 1.23 -3.50
N ARG A 157 25.33 1.44 -3.17
CA ARG A 157 25.91 0.97 -1.91
C ARG A 157 26.89 1.97 -1.35
N VAL A 158 26.81 2.21 -0.05
CA VAL A 158 27.79 2.99 0.69
C VAL A 158 28.53 2.07 1.63
N GLU A 159 29.85 2.07 1.51
CA GLU A 159 30.76 1.26 2.32
C GLU A 159 31.68 2.16 3.13
N LYS A 160 32.08 1.69 4.32
CA LYS A 160 33.14 2.31 5.14
C LYS A 160 33.98 1.21 5.78
N GLY A 161 35.28 1.19 5.48
CA GLY A 161 36.18 0.16 6.03
C GLY A 161 35.79 -1.27 5.65
N GLY A 162 35.20 -1.48 4.47
CA GLY A 162 34.72 -2.78 3.98
C GLY A 162 33.35 -3.20 4.50
N GLU A 163 32.71 -2.41 5.37
CA GLU A 163 31.37 -2.68 5.89
C GLU A 163 30.31 -1.87 5.12
N VAL A 164 29.22 -2.53 4.74
CA VAL A 164 28.06 -1.88 4.10
C VAL A 164 27.29 -1.06 5.12
N LYS A 165 27.23 0.26 4.92
CA LYS A 165 26.50 1.21 5.77
C LYS A 165 25.11 1.51 5.24
N GLY A 166 24.91 1.42 3.94
CA GLY A 166 23.62 1.51 3.29
C GLY A 166 23.66 0.84 1.93
N SER A 167 22.61 0.13 1.57
CA SER A 167 22.42 -0.39 0.21
C SER A 167 20.97 -0.28 -0.22
N ALA A 168 20.78 0.00 -1.51
CA ALA A 168 19.48 0.13 -2.13
C ALA A 168 19.48 -0.49 -3.52
N ARG A 169 18.33 -1.04 -3.91
CA ARG A 169 18.06 -1.52 -5.27
C ARG A 169 17.08 -0.57 -5.94
N TYR A 170 17.31 -0.32 -7.22
CA TYR A 170 16.48 0.53 -8.07
C TYR A 170 16.01 -0.26 -9.29
N LEU A 171 14.70 -0.38 -9.47
CA LEU A 171 14.08 -1.05 -10.61
C LEU A 171 13.36 -0.05 -11.51
N ASP A 172 13.56 -0.15 -12.81
CA ASP A 172 12.90 0.67 -13.81
C ASP A 172 11.39 0.39 -13.80
N MET A 173 10.61 1.44 -13.52
CA MET A 173 9.17 1.37 -13.34
C MET A 173 8.41 0.96 -14.60
N GLN A 174 9.05 0.97 -15.77
CA GLN A 174 8.45 0.57 -17.04
C GLN A 174 8.65 -0.92 -17.38
N THR A 175 9.30 -1.68 -16.50
CA THR A 175 9.70 -3.07 -16.79
C THR A 175 8.75 -4.11 -16.19
N ALA A 176 8.76 -5.30 -16.78
CA ALA A 176 8.10 -6.48 -16.22
C ALA A 176 8.72 -6.89 -14.87
N ALA A 177 10.02 -6.65 -14.67
CA ALA A 177 10.71 -6.93 -13.42
C ALA A 177 10.15 -6.09 -12.25
N TYR A 178 9.96 -4.79 -12.46
CA TYR A 178 9.30 -3.93 -11.47
C TYR A 178 7.87 -4.39 -11.20
N SER A 179 7.10 -4.68 -12.25
CA SER A 179 5.71 -5.15 -12.13
C SER A 179 5.64 -6.43 -11.29
N ALA A 180 6.48 -7.42 -11.58
CA ALA A 180 6.55 -8.67 -10.83
C ALA A 180 6.94 -8.44 -9.36
N HIS A 181 7.92 -7.58 -9.10
CA HIS A 181 8.32 -7.23 -7.74
C HIS A 181 7.20 -6.56 -6.95
N THR A 182 6.39 -5.69 -7.56
CA THR A 182 5.23 -5.10 -6.86
C THR A 182 4.15 -6.12 -6.52
N VAL A 183 3.97 -7.15 -7.36
CA VAL A 183 3.07 -8.28 -7.07
C VAL A 183 3.60 -9.09 -5.89
N GLU A 184 4.90 -9.43 -5.90
CA GLU A 184 5.55 -10.14 -4.79
C GLU A 184 5.41 -9.39 -3.46
N LEU A 185 5.66 -8.08 -3.45
CA LEU A 185 5.49 -7.24 -2.26
C LEU A 185 4.03 -7.22 -1.79
N ALA A 186 3.07 -7.15 -2.71
CA ALA A 186 1.65 -7.19 -2.38
C ALA A 186 1.23 -8.54 -1.81
N GLU A 187 1.69 -9.65 -2.41
CA GLU A 187 1.45 -11.01 -1.93
C GLU A 187 2.05 -11.23 -0.55
N LYS A 188 3.30 -10.78 -0.34
CA LYS A 188 3.95 -10.80 0.97
C LYS A 188 3.16 -9.98 1.99
N ALA A 189 2.72 -8.77 1.65
CA ALA A 189 1.92 -7.95 2.54
C ALA A 189 0.58 -8.62 2.91
N VAL A 190 -0.05 -9.33 1.97
CA VAL A 190 -1.26 -10.12 2.23
C VAL A 190 -0.94 -11.30 3.16
N ALA A 191 0.15 -12.02 2.90
CA ALA A 191 0.58 -13.15 3.73
C ALA A 191 0.93 -12.71 5.16
N ASP A 192 1.66 -11.62 5.32
CA ASP A 192 2.04 -11.06 6.61
C ASP A 192 0.80 -10.60 7.40
N LYS A 193 -0.17 -9.94 6.75
CA LYS A 193 -1.47 -9.60 7.37
C LYS A 193 -2.25 -10.82 7.81
N HIS A 194 -2.30 -11.86 6.98
CA HIS A 194 -2.97 -13.11 7.31
C HIS A 194 -2.29 -13.82 8.49
N ALA A 195 -0.95 -13.86 8.52
CA ALA A 195 -0.19 -14.42 9.63
C ALA A 195 -0.43 -13.64 10.93
N ALA A 196 -0.48 -12.30 10.87
CA ALA A 196 -0.79 -11.46 12.02
C ALA A 196 -2.20 -11.72 12.56
N MET A 197 -3.20 -11.87 11.68
CA MET A 197 -4.57 -12.26 12.07
C MET A 197 -4.57 -13.62 12.80
N LEU A 198 -3.91 -14.64 12.24
CA LEU A 198 -3.83 -15.97 12.86
C LEU A 198 -3.11 -15.92 14.22
N ALA A 199 -2.06 -15.10 14.36
CA ALA A 199 -1.37 -14.91 15.62
C ALA A 199 -2.28 -14.29 16.70
N LEU A 200 -3.14 -13.33 16.32
CA LEU A 200 -4.14 -12.76 17.23
C LEU A 200 -5.16 -13.82 17.67
N ARG A 201 -5.61 -14.70 16.76
CA ARG A 201 -6.50 -15.84 17.10
C ARG A 201 -5.85 -16.81 18.07
N ALA A 202 -4.58 -17.16 17.82
CA ALA A 202 -3.83 -18.08 18.66
C ALA A 202 -3.57 -17.51 20.06
N ALA A 203 -3.41 -16.19 20.18
CA ALA A 203 -3.27 -15.51 21.47
C ALA A 203 -4.57 -15.56 22.30
N GLY A 204 -5.72 -15.73 21.66
CA GLY A 204 -7.03 -15.77 22.29
C GLY A 204 -7.44 -14.44 22.91
N VAL A 205 -8.60 -14.44 23.57
CA VAL A 205 -9.15 -13.29 24.29
C VAL A 205 -9.01 -13.49 25.81
N PRO A 206 -8.77 -12.42 26.59
CA PRO A 206 -8.77 -12.51 28.04
C PRO A 206 -10.14 -12.94 28.58
N ASP A 207 -10.15 -13.80 29.59
CA ASP A 207 -11.36 -14.14 30.35
C ASP A 207 -11.54 -13.12 31.48
N GLU A 208 -12.13 -11.97 31.14
CA GLU A 208 -12.42 -10.89 32.07
C GLU A 208 -13.94 -10.76 32.28
N PRO A 209 -14.39 -10.43 33.51
CA PRO A 209 -15.80 -10.18 33.76
C PRO A 209 -16.24 -8.94 32.99
N VAL A 210 -17.25 -9.13 32.14
CA VAL A 210 -17.82 -8.08 31.28
C VAL A 210 -19.33 -7.98 31.48
N THR A 211 -19.87 -6.78 31.26
CA THR A 211 -21.31 -6.52 31.22
C THR A 211 -21.79 -6.40 29.78
N GLU A 212 -23.02 -6.82 29.52
CA GLU A 212 -23.65 -6.58 28.21
C GLU A 212 -23.88 -5.09 27.98
N LEU A 213 -23.58 -4.64 26.77
CA LEU A 213 -23.75 -3.26 26.36
C LEU A 213 -25.25 -2.89 26.40
N PRO A 214 -25.64 -1.78 27.08
CA PRO A 214 -27.01 -1.32 27.10
C PRO A 214 -27.59 -1.13 25.69
N ALA A 215 -28.85 -1.54 25.51
CA ALA A 215 -29.49 -1.59 24.19
C ALA A 215 -29.58 -0.22 23.50
N ASP A 216 -29.67 0.88 24.24
CA ASP A 216 -29.68 2.24 23.72
C ASP A 216 -28.32 2.70 23.16
N ARG A 217 -27.24 1.97 23.47
CA ARG A 217 -25.88 2.18 22.96
C ARG A 217 -25.48 1.21 21.85
N VAL A 218 -26.33 0.25 21.51
CA VAL A 218 -26.18 -0.64 20.35
C VAL A 218 -26.88 0.00 19.15
N LEU A 219 -26.12 0.39 18.13
CA LEU A 219 -26.59 1.30 17.08
C LEU A 219 -26.79 0.64 15.71
N ALA A 220 -26.21 -0.54 15.49
CA ALA A 220 -26.34 -1.26 14.22
C ALA A 220 -26.24 -2.79 14.39
N TYR A 221 -26.48 -3.49 13.29
CA TYR A 221 -26.26 -4.94 13.13
C TYR A 221 -27.05 -5.85 14.09
N GLN A 222 -28.21 -5.38 14.55
CA GLN A 222 -29.17 -6.16 15.35
C GLN A 222 -30.24 -6.83 14.46
N GLU A 223 -30.52 -6.24 13.31
CA GLU A 223 -31.46 -6.78 12.32
C GLU A 223 -30.85 -7.96 11.55
N PRO A 224 -31.69 -8.87 11.00
CA PRO A 224 -31.21 -9.93 10.13
C PRO A 224 -30.43 -9.41 8.93
N VAL A 225 -29.25 -9.97 8.69
CA VAL A 225 -28.44 -9.66 7.51
C VAL A 225 -28.90 -10.51 6.33
N ARG A 226 -29.07 -9.90 5.15
CA ARG A 226 -29.36 -10.63 3.91
C ARG A 226 -28.12 -11.39 3.43
N GLY A 227 -28.30 -12.66 3.07
CA GLY A 227 -27.21 -13.50 2.56
C GLY A 227 -26.41 -14.20 3.67
N PRO A 228 -25.21 -14.74 3.35
CA PRO A 228 -24.35 -15.37 4.34
C PRO A 228 -23.90 -14.39 5.42
N TRP A 229 -24.07 -14.76 6.69
CA TRP A 229 -23.71 -13.94 7.84
C TRP A 229 -22.98 -14.77 8.89
N GLY A 230 -22.28 -14.08 9.79
CA GLY A 230 -21.68 -14.63 11.00
C GLY A 230 -21.94 -13.73 12.20
N THR A 231 -21.49 -14.18 13.35
CA THR A 231 -21.66 -13.48 14.63
C THR A 231 -20.33 -12.85 15.05
N LEU A 232 -20.33 -11.54 15.29
CA LEU A 232 -19.18 -10.82 15.81
C LEU A 232 -19.48 -10.35 17.22
N ARG A 233 -18.81 -10.92 18.21
CA ARG A 233 -18.79 -10.41 19.58
C ARG A 233 -17.65 -9.43 19.71
N ILE A 234 -17.93 -8.22 20.18
CA ILE A 234 -16.90 -7.22 20.45
C ILE A 234 -16.86 -6.95 21.95
N THR A 235 -15.67 -6.90 22.53
CA THR A 235 -15.47 -6.52 23.94
C THR A 235 -14.46 -5.39 24.03
N ARG A 236 -14.79 -4.39 24.84
CA ARG A 236 -13.82 -3.41 25.32
C ARG A 236 -13.28 -3.86 26.68
N GLY A 237 -11.99 -4.12 26.72
CA GLY A 237 -11.24 -4.43 27.93
C GLY A 237 -11.14 -3.29 28.92
N LYS A 238 -10.80 -3.61 30.18
CA LYS A 238 -10.43 -2.59 31.15
C LYS A 238 -9.05 -2.04 30.82
N ALA A 239 -8.92 -0.71 30.80
CA ALA A 239 -7.62 -0.07 30.66
C ALA A 239 -7.56 1.21 31.49
N TRP A 240 -6.41 1.46 32.12
CA TRP A 240 -6.20 2.59 33.02
C TRP A 240 -6.29 3.95 32.30
N GLU A 241 -5.89 4.01 31.03
CA GLU A 241 -5.64 5.28 30.31
C GLU A 241 -6.89 5.87 29.60
N ALA A 242 -8.00 5.13 29.49
CA ALA A 242 -9.15 5.55 28.67
C ALA A 242 -10.54 5.34 29.31
N SER A 243 -10.61 4.95 30.58
CA SER A 243 -11.85 4.54 31.26
C SER A 243 -12.95 5.62 31.34
N ALA A 244 -12.59 6.90 31.21
CA ALA A 244 -13.51 8.01 31.40
C ALA A 244 -14.43 8.31 30.20
N CYS A 245 -14.18 7.74 29.02
CA CYS A 245 -14.91 8.04 27.79
C CYS A 245 -15.41 6.76 27.12
N PHE A 246 -16.57 6.82 26.46
CA PHE A 246 -16.99 5.73 25.57
C PHE A 246 -16.08 5.64 24.34
N ALA A 247 -15.89 4.42 23.87
CA ALA A 247 -15.26 4.12 22.60
C ALA A 247 -16.36 3.92 21.56
N ALA A 248 -16.26 4.62 20.44
CA ALA A 248 -17.07 4.29 19.29
C ALA A 248 -16.49 3.07 18.58
N VAL A 249 -17.32 2.06 18.38
CA VAL A 249 -16.99 0.89 17.57
C VAL A 249 -17.70 1.02 16.22
N TYR A 250 -16.93 0.85 15.16
CA TYR A 250 -17.38 0.84 13.78
C TYR A 250 -17.17 -0.57 13.20
N ILE A 251 -18.16 -1.06 12.48
CA ILE A 251 -18.07 -2.33 11.76
C ILE A 251 -18.31 -2.02 10.28
N ASN A 252 -17.30 -2.29 9.45
CA ASN A 252 -17.30 -1.95 8.02
C ASN A 252 -17.67 -0.48 7.78
N GLY A 253 -17.09 0.43 8.57
CA GLY A 253 -17.34 1.87 8.51
C GLY A 253 -18.67 2.35 9.10
N ARG A 254 -19.59 1.44 9.46
CA ARG A 254 -20.86 1.81 10.10
C ARG A 254 -20.71 1.84 11.62
N TRP A 255 -21.11 2.94 12.24
CA TRP A 255 -21.10 3.09 13.69
C TRP A 255 -22.06 2.08 14.35
N ALA A 256 -21.49 1.13 15.10
CA ALA A 256 -22.17 -0.05 15.60
C ALA A 256 -22.51 0.03 17.09
N GLY A 257 -21.70 0.73 17.88
CA GLY A 257 -22.00 0.92 19.29
C GLY A 257 -21.06 1.88 20.02
N ARG A 258 -21.42 2.17 21.28
CA ARG A 258 -20.66 3.03 22.21
C ARG A 258 -20.31 2.24 23.45
N PHE A 259 -19.04 1.85 23.59
CA PHE A 259 -18.59 0.92 24.62
C PHE A 259 -17.90 1.65 25.77
N GLU A 260 -18.34 1.37 26.98
CA GLU A 260 -17.62 1.63 28.22
C GLU A 260 -16.61 0.52 28.51
N ASP A 261 -15.81 0.70 29.56
CA ASP A 261 -14.88 -0.32 30.01
C ASP A 261 -15.61 -1.58 30.47
N ALA A 262 -15.02 -2.74 30.14
CA ALA A 262 -15.57 -4.05 30.46
C ALA A 262 -16.97 -4.31 29.89
N GLU A 263 -17.28 -3.75 28.73
CA GLU A 263 -18.53 -4.02 28.03
C GLU A 263 -18.35 -4.93 26.82
N THR A 264 -19.39 -5.72 26.53
CA THR A 264 -19.46 -6.58 25.36
C THR A 264 -20.78 -6.40 24.62
N ALA A 265 -20.76 -6.59 23.31
CA ALA A 265 -21.98 -6.66 22.51
C ALA A 265 -21.79 -7.64 21.35
N THR A 266 -22.90 -8.19 20.86
CA THR A 266 -22.91 -9.11 19.74
C THR A 266 -23.62 -8.51 18.53
N PHE A 267 -23.02 -8.69 17.35
CA PHE A 267 -23.47 -8.14 16.09
C PHE A 267 -23.59 -9.24 15.04
N LYS A 268 -24.65 -9.19 14.22
CA LYS A 268 -24.77 -10.05 13.03
C LYS A 268 -24.20 -9.30 11.85
N VAL A 269 -23.14 -9.82 11.24
CA VAL A 269 -22.42 -9.14 10.16
C VAL A 269 -22.34 -10.02 8.91
N PRO A 270 -22.28 -9.43 7.70
CA PRO A 270 -22.04 -10.21 6.48
C PRO A 270 -20.76 -11.05 6.61
N ALA A 271 -20.80 -12.29 6.13
CA ALA A 271 -19.62 -13.13 6.07
C ALA A 271 -18.61 -12.59 5.04
N GLY A 272 -17.32 -12.79 5.29
CA GLY A 272 -16.22 -12.30 4.47
C GLY A 272 -15.25 -11.42 5.26
N LYS A 273 -14.69 -10.41 4.59
CA LYS A 273 -13.80 -9.42 5.23
C LYS A 273 -14.63 -8.54 6.17
N VAL A 274 -14.16 -8.41 7.41
CA VAL A 274 -14.77 -7.56 8.43
C VAL A 274 -13.71 -6.61 8.96
N GLN A 275 -14.02 -5.33 8.96
CA GLN A 275 -13.18 -4.29 9.55
C GLN A 275 -13.83 -3.78 10.83
N VAL A 276 -13.10 -3.86 11.94
CA VAL A 276 -13.49 -3.28 13.23
C VAL A 276 -12.66 -2.04 13.48
N GLY A 277 -13.30 -0.87 13.43
CA GLY A 277 -12.68 0.41 13.77
C GLY A 277 -13.03 0.81 15.20
N VAL A 278 -12.05 1.31 15.96
CA VAL A 278 -12.29 1.89 17.29
C VAL A 278 -11.73 3.30 17.36
N GLY A 279 -12.49 4.21 17.95
CA GLY A 279 -12.11 5.62 18.05
C GLY A 279 -12.91 6.38 19.09
N SER A 280 -12.76 7.70 19.10
CA SER A 280 -13.49 8.59 20.02
C SER A 280 -14.99 8.56 19.75
N ASP A 281 -15.79 8.67 20.82
CA ASP A 281 -17.25 8.70 20.71
C ASP A 281 -17.76 9.99 20.05
N PRO A 282 -18.47 9.93 18.90
CA PRO A 282 -19.06 11.09 18.25
C PRO A 282 -20.03 11.88 19.13
N LYS A 283 -20.67 11.21 20.11
CA LYS A 283 -21.56 11.84 21.11
C LYS A 283 -20.82 12.25 22.40
N GLY A 284 -19.50 12.07 22.45
CA GLY A 284 -18.66 12.47 23.57
C GLY A 284 -18.64 13.99 23.76
N ARG A 285 -18.42 14.44 25.01
CA ARG A 285 -18.28 15.85 25.36
C ARG A 285 -16.85 16.14 25.82
N GLY A 286 -16.40 17.38 25.63
CA GLY A 286 -15.08 17.84 26.08
C GLY A 286 -13.94 16.98 25.50
N THR A 287 -13.04 16.53 26.37
CA THR A 287 -11.88 15.70 26.01
C THR A 287 -12.25 14.34 25.42
N CYS A 288 -13.45 13.82 25.69
CA CYS A 288 -13.92 12.55 25.10
C CYS A 288 -14.25 12.63 23.59
N ARG A 289 -14.27 13.84 23.02
CA ARG A 289 -14.39 14.06 21.57
C ARG A 289 -13.05 14.42 20.92
N VAL A 290 -12.05 14.80 21.71
CA VAL A 290 -10.72 15.19 21.22
C VAL A 290 -10.05 13.93 20.66
N GLY A 291 -9.59 14.00 19.41
CA GLY A 291 -9.15 12.83 18.62
C GLY A 291 -9.93 12.63 17.31
N GLY A 292 -11.12 13.21 17.18
CA GLY A 292 -11.87 13.28 15.91
C GLY A 292 -12.25 11.91 15.31
N ASP A 293 -12.28 11.84 13.97
CA ASP A 293 -12.67 10.65 13.19
C ASP A 293 -11.54 9.61 13.04
N ALA A 294 -10.41 9.79 13.72
CA ALA A 294 -9.29 8.87 13.64
C ALA A 294 -9.64 7.53 14.31
N GLN A 295 -9.70 6.47 13.51
CA GLN A 295 -10.02 5.11 13.95
C GLN A 295 -8.77 4.24 13.88
N THR A 296 -8.53 3.44 14.92
CA THR A 296 -7.62 2.29 14.79
C THR A 296 -8.41 1.13 14.22
N MET A 297 -7.96 0.60 13.08
CA MET A 297 -8.63 -0.47 12.36
C MET A 297 -8.02 -1.83 12.68
N HIS A 298 -8.88 -2.83 12.83
CA HIS A 298 -8.54 -4.24 12.88
C HIS A 298 -9.29 -4.96 11.75
N ASP A 299 -8.53 -5.54 10.82
CA ASP A 299 -9.08 -6.32 9.71
C ASP A 299 -9.08 -7.81 10.08
N THR A 300 -10.20 -8.48 9.90
CA THR A 300 -10.35 -9.92 10.12
C THR A 300 -11.26 -10.55 9.05
N VAL A 301 -11.43 -11.87 9.12
CA VAL A 301 -12.30 -12.62 8.21
C VAL A 301 -13.26 -13.47 9.03
N LEU A 302 -14.55 -13.39 8.68
CA LEU A 302 -15.62 -14.15 9.35
C LEU A 302 -16.32 -15.06 8.33
N ALA A 303 -16.26 -16.36 8.52
CA ALA A 303 -16.97 -17.33 7.70
C ALA A 303 -18.48 -17.35 8.00
N LYS A 304 -19.25 -17.93 7.08
CA LYS A 304 -20.70 -18.11 7.27
C LYS A 304 -20.98 -18.96 8.51
N GLY A 305 -21.80 -18.46 9.42
CA GLY A 305 -22.17 -19.12 10.67
C GLY A 305 -21.07 -19.16 11.72
N GLU A 306 -19.90 -18.59 11.43
CA GLU A 306 -18.80 -18.48 12.39
C GLU A 306 -19.13 -17.43 13.44
N SER A 307 -18.66 -17.65 14.66
CA SER A 307 -18.72 -16.69 15.74
C SER A 307 -17.30 -16.28 16.10
N LEU A 308 -16.97 -15.00 15.95
CA LEU A 308 -15.67 -14.43 16.27
C LEU A 308 -15.81 -13.46 17.43
N HIS A 309 -14.91 -13.54 18.40
CA HIS A 309 -14.77 -12.56 19.47
C HIS A 309 -13.57 -11.67 19.17
N VAL A 310 -13.81 -10.38 19.00
CA VAL A 310 -12.77 -9.35 18.93
C VAL A 310 -12.75 -8.60 20.27
N TYR A 311 -11.59 -8.57 20.90
CA TYR A 311 -11.34 -7.82 22.12
C TYR A 311 -10.41 -6.64 21.80
N PHE A 312 -10.67 -5.47 22.38
CA PHE A 312 -9.75 -4.34 22.30
C PHE A 312 -9.59 -3.63 23.64
N ALA A 313 -8.41 -3.07 23.89
CA ALA A 313 -8.13 -2.22 25.06
C ALA A 313 -7.18 -1.08 24.66
N TYR A 314 -7.28 0.06 25.35
CA TYR A 314 -6.40 1.20 25.12
C TYR A 314 -5.18 1.16 26.05
N ASN A 315 -4.05 0.67 25.54
CA ASN A 315 -2.76 0.64 26.25
C ASN A 315 -1.73 1.30 25.33
N SER A 316 -1.51 2.61 25.48
CA SER A 316 -0.75 3.41 24.50
C SER A 316 -1.29 3.23 23.06
N GLY A 317 -2.61 3.42 22.91
CA GLY A 317 -3.38 3.16 21.69
C GLY A 317 -4.20 1.87 21.73
N ALA A 318 -5.10 1.67 20.77
CA ALA A 318 -5.94 0.47 20.73
C ALA A 318 -5.11 -0.77 20.37
N LYS A 319 -5.23 -1.81 21.20
CA LYS A 319 -4.63 -3.13 20.98
C LYS A 319 -5.74 -4.16 20.84
N PHE A 320 -5.70 -4.95 19.77
CA PHE A 320 -6.70 -5.95 19.48
C PHE A 320 -6.22 -7.35 19.85
N LYS A 321 -7.17 -8.22 20.15
CA LYS A 321 -7.04 -9.67 20.27
C LYS A 321 -8.29 -10.30 19.66
N GLU A 322 -8.21 -11.53 19.20
CA GLU A 322 -9.40 -12.23 18.72
C GLU A 322 -9.39 -13.72 19.07
N ALA A 323 -10.57 -14.33 19.07
CA ALA A 323 -10.73 -15.76 19.27
C ALA A 323 -11.98 -16.25 18.53
N LEU A 324 -11.89 -17.42 17.91
CA LEU A 324 -13.09 -18.11 17.44
C LEU A 324 -13.87 -18.60 18.65
N LEU A 325 -15.15 -18.23 18.70
CA LEU A 325 -16.08 -18.77 19.67
C LEU A 325 -16.53 -20.13 19.15
N ALA A 326 -16.57 -21.11 20.05
CA ALA A 326 -17.15 -22.40 19.72
C ALA A 326 -18.56 -22.17 19.14
N PRO A 327 -18.94 -22.89 18.06
CA PRO A 327 -20.30 -22.81 17.58
C PRO A 327 -21.22 -23.14 18.76
N ALA A 328 -22.19 -22.27 19.02
CA ALA A 328 -23.17 -22.52 20.07
C ALA A 328 -23.69 -23.94 19.86
N ALA A 329 -23.43 -24.83 20.82
CA ALA A 329 -23.90 -26.20 20.75
C ALA A 329 -25.39 -26.10 20.42
N THR A 330 -25.78 -26.62 19.26
CA THR A 330 -27.17 -26.61 18.84
C THR A 330 -27.91 -27.26 20.00
N GLN A 331 -28.72 -26.48 20.72
CA GLN A 331 -29.65 -27.05 21.70
C GLN A 331 -30.68 -27.82 20.89
N ALA A 332 -30.30 -29.04 20.52
CA ALA A 332 -31.14 -30.07 19.98
C ALA A 332 -31.68 -30.84 21.19
N GLY A 333 -33.01 -30.79 21.36
CA GLY A 333 -33.73 -31.53 22.38
C GLY A 333 -34.24 -30.61 23.49
N ALA A 334 -35.52 -30.61 23.85
CA ALA A 334 -36.52 -31.66 23.68
C ALA A 334 -37.95 -31.05 23.70
N PRO A 335 -39.00 -31.85 23.39
CA PRO A 335 -40.33 -31.40 22.98
C PRO A 335 -41.17 -30.74 24.08
#